data_AF-C1BM87-F1
#
_entry.id   AF-C1BM87-F1
#
_cell.length_a   1.000
_cell.length_b   1.000
_cell.length_c   1.000
_cell.angle_alpha   90.00
_cell.angle_beta   90.00
_cell.angle_gamma   90.00
#
_symmetry.space_group_name_H-M   'P 1'
#
loop_
_entity.id
_entity.type
_entity.pdbx_description
1 polymer ?
#
loop_
_entity_poly.entity_id
_entity_poly.type
_entity_poly.pdbx_seq_one_letter_code
_entity_poly.pdbx_strand_id
1 'polypeptide(L)'
;MAEQTTLDSLLEMGFDRNRAEKAVAHTGNQGIERAMDWLMEHEGDPDIDEPYVPPVGNVLGATESQPSPAQPSTQTPEESGETGDMTDMIQDGSTKRPMTEEEKREQVKRLEELMRVKQEERRERKQGQELLHIKQKLQDDEMKKLAELRRREKRRRKQDTVPASSFAMLASQLWLNKIKLLSLTEFLRILVA
;
A
#
# COMPACT_ATOMS: atom_id res chain seq x y z
N MET A 1 -13.44 36.28 -16.02
CA MET A 1 -12.70 35.00 -16.08
C MET A 1 -13.28 34.15 -14.96
N ALA A 2 -13.71 32.92 -15.23
CA ALA A 2 -14.21 32.06 -14.16
C ALA A 2 -13.02 31.71 -13.24
N GLU A 3 -13.12 32.05 -11.96
CA GLU A 3 -12.21 31.53 -10.93
C GLU A 3 -12.48 30.02 -10.84
N GLN A 4 -11.66 29.22 -11.52
CA GLN A 4 -11.73 27.76 -11.42
C GLN A 4 -11.33 27.40 -9.99
N THR A 5 -12.25 26.83 -9.21
CA THR A 5 -11.92 26.42 -7.85
C THR A 5 -10.98 25.21 -7.89
N THR A 6 -10.15 25.03 -6.85
CA THR A 6 -9.31 23.83 -6.70
C THR A 6 -10.14 22.55 -6.83
N LEU A 7 -11.37 22.57 -6.33
CA LEU A 7 -12.35 21.50 -6.43
C LEU A 7 -12.75 21.23 -7.88
N ASP A 8 -13.13 22.27 -8.64
CA ASP A 8 -13.55 22.11 -10.04
C ASP A 8 -12.44 21.53 -10.92
N SER A 9 -11.19 21.93 -10.66
CA SER A 9 -10.03 21.41 -11.39
C SER A 9 -9.79 19.92 -11.10
N LEU A 10 -10.00 19.48 -9.86
CA LEU A 10 -9.92 18.06 -9.49
C LEU A 10 -11.07 17.24 -10.09
N LEU A 11 -12.28 17.81 -10.17
CA LEU A 11 -13.40 17.19 -10.86
C LEU A 11 -13.14 17.03 -12.36
N GLU A 12 -12.55 18.04 -12.99
CA GLU A 12 -12.20 18.02 -14.42
C GLU A 12 -11.10 16.98 -14.73
N MET A 13 -10.19 16.74 -13.78
CA MET A 13 -9.22 15.65 -13.85
C MET A 13 -9.84 14.24 -13.68
N GLY A 14 -11.10 14.16 -13.25
CA GLY A 14 -11.82 12.89 -13.07
C GLY A 14 -11.76 12.32 -11.65
N PHE A 15 -11.37 13.11 -10.65
CA PHE A 15 -11.52 12.70 -9.25
C PHE A 15 -12.99 12.73 -8.83
N ASP A 16 -13.41 11.75 -8.03
CA ASP A 16 -14.76 11.76 -7.45
C ASP A 16 -14.98 13.01 -6.58
N ARG A 17 -16.20 13.54 -6.62
CA ARG A 17 -16.57 14.76 -5.90
C ARG A 17 -16.31 14.65 -4.40
N ASN A 18 -16.64 13.51 -3.80
CA ASN A 18 -16.46 13.32 -2.36
C ASN A 18 -14.98 13.36 -1.97
N ARG A 19 -14.13 12.79 -2.85
CA ARG A 19 -12.67 12.77 -2.70
C ARG A 19 -12.08 14.17 -2.80
N ALA A 20 -12.49 14.90 -3.84
CA ALA A 20 -12.01 16.26 -4.08
C ALA A 20 -12.45 17.22 -2.97
N GLU A 21 -13.69 17.11 -2.48
CA GLU A 21 -14.19 17.92 -1.37
C GLU A 21 -13.43 17.67 -0.07
N LYS A 22 -13.14 16.40 0.27
CA LYS A 22 -12.30 16.07 1.43
C LYS A 22 -10.89 16.64 1.27
N ALA A 23 -10.27 16.48 0.11
CA ALA A 23 -8.93 16.98 -0.14
C ALA A 23 -8.84 18.50 -0.01
N VAL A 24 -9.80 19.22 -0.58
CA VAL A 24 -9.87 20.69 -0.50
C VAL A 24 -10.16 21.15 0.93
N ALA A 25 -11.01 20.43 1.69
CA ALA A 25 -11.28 20.73 3.09
C ALA A 25 -10.04 20.53 3.98
N HIS A 26 -9.28 19.46 3.79
CA HIS A 26 -8.07 19.17 4.58
C HIS A 26 -6.92 20.11 4.23
N THR A 27 -6.81 20.51 2.98
CA THR A 27 -5.77 21.44 2.52
C THR A 27 -6.15 22.90 2.68
N GLY A 28 -7.39 23.20 3.10
CA GLY A 28 -7.89 24.56 3.27
C GLY A 28 -7.88 25.37 1.98
N ASN A 29 -8.10 24.72 0.83
CA ASN A 29 -8.08 25.34 -0.50
C ASN A 29 -6.75 26.07 -0.82
N GLN A 30 -5.60 25.55 -0.36
CA GLN A 30 -4.26 26.10 -0.62
C GLN A 30 -3.73 25.84 -2.05
N GLY A 31 -4.58 25.33 -2.95
CA GLY A 31 -4.26 25.03 -4.33
C GLY A 31 -4.34 23.54 -4.69
N ILE A 32 -4.35 23.27 -6.00
CA ILE A 32 -4.54 21.92 -6.58
C ILE A 32 -3.42 20.96 -6.19
N GLU A 33 -2.17 21.42 -6.22
CA GLU A 33 -1.01 20.59 -5.88
C GLU A 33 -1.10 20.03 -4.46
N ARG A 34 -1.48 20.87 -3.48
CA ARG A 34 -1.67 20.44 -2.08
C ARG A 34 -2.80 19.44 -1.95
N ALA A 35 -3.93 19.71 -2.60
CA ALA A 35 -5.08 18.80 -2.58
C ALA A 35 -4.73 17.45 -3.24
N MET A 36 -3.93 17.48 -4.31
CA MET A 36 -3.45 16.28 -5.01
C MET A 36 -2.48 15.46 -4.15
N ASP A 37 -1.55 16.11 -3.44
CA ASP A 37 -0.66 15.43 -2.50
C ASP A 37 -1.46 14.70 -1.41
N TRP A 38 -2.48 15.37 -0.86
CA TRP A 38 -3.38 14.76 0.12
C TRP A 38 -4.16 13.56 -0.47
N LEU A 39 -4.66 13.71 -1.70
CA LEU A 39 -5.34 12.63 -2.42
C LEU A 39 -4.45 11.41 -2.62
N MET A 40 -3.19 11.62 -3.04
CA MET A 40 -2.23 10.52 -3.26
C MET A 40 -1.84 9.83 -1.94
N GLU A 41 -1.73 10.58 -0.84
CA GLU A 41 -1.42 10.00 0.47
C GLU A 41 -2.57 9.14 1.04
N HIS A 42 -3.82 9.44 0.63
CA HIS A 42 -5.04 8.79 1.13
C HIS A 42 -5.77 7.99 0.04
N GLU A 43 -5.12 7.71 -1.10
CA GLU A 43 -5.81 7.11 -2.26
C GLU A 43 -6.21 5.64 -2.06
N GLY A 44 -5.62 4.97 -1.08
CA GLY A 44 -5.88 3.56 -0.76
C GLY A 44 -6.94 3.33 0.31
N ASP A 45 -7.49 4.40 0.90
CA ASP A 45 -8.45 4.29 1.99
C ASP A 45 -9.89 4.17 1.44
N PRO A 46 -10.60 3.06 1.70
CA PRO A 46 -11.98 2.87 1.23
C PRO A 46 -12.96 3.88 1.84
N ASP A 47 -12.59 4.52 2.96
CA ASP A 47 -13.36 5.55 3.63
C ASP A 47 -13.30 6.91 2.90
N ILE A 48 -12.43 7.06 1.89
CA ILE A 48 -12.30 8.33 1.16
C ILE A 48 -13.50 8.60 0.24
N ASP A 49 -14.15 7.54 -0.24
CA ASP A 49 -15.32 7.59 -1.12
C ASP A 49 -16.64 7.80 -0.36
N GLU A 50 -16.62 7.75 0.98
CA GLU A 50 -17.81 8.07 1.79
C GLU A 50 -18.14 9.58 1.71
N PRO A 51 -19.42 9.96 1.60
CA PRO A 51 -19.81 11.36 1.44
C PRO A 51 -19.37 12.18 2.66
N TYR A 52 -18.49 13.15 2.42
CA TYR A 52 -18.15 14.15 3.42
C TYR A 52 -19.35 15.09 3.58
N VAL A 53 -20.07 14.97 4.70
CA VAL A 53 -21.13 15.90 5.05
C VAL A 53 -20.53 17.00 5.92
N PRO A 54 -20.19 18.19 5.38
CA PRO A 54 -19.88 19.32 6.23
C PRO A 54 -21.13 19.67 7.04
N PRO A 55 -21.03 19.89 8.36
CA PRO A 55 -22.18 20.27 9.17
C PRO A 55 -22.73 21.61 8.68
N VAL A 56 -23.89 21.58 8.02
CA VAL A 56 -24.61 22.77 7.57
C VAL A 56 -25.31 23.40 8.79
N GLY A 57 -24.80 24.56 9.23
CA GLY A 57 -25.59 25.55 9.97
C GLY A 57 -25.20 25.82 11.43
N ASN A 58 -24.36 26.84 11.65
CA ASN A 58 -24.81 28.06 12.33
C ASN A 58 -23.70 29.14 12.27
N VAL A 59 -23.97 30.22 11.53
CA VAL A 59 -23.27 31.50 11.73
C VAL A 59 -23.69 32.02 13.10
N LEU A 60 -22.72 32.24 13.99
CA LEU A 60 -22.59 33.37 14.93
C LEU A 60 -21.56 33.03 16.01
N GLY A 61 -20.46 33.79 16.05
CA GLY A 61 -19.59 33.87 17.22
C GLY A 61 -18.13 33.61 16.90
N ALA A 62 -17.34 34.68 17.02
CA ALA A 62 -15.90 34.71 16.86
C ALA A 62 -15.14 33.85 17.89
N THR A 63 -13.81 33.89 17.75
CA THR A 63 -12.75 33.49 18.69
C THR A 63 -12.35 32.00 18.59
N GLU A 64 -11.25 31.72 17.88
CA GLU A 64 -9.89 31.56 18.47
C GLU A 64 -9.70 30.09 18.91
N SER A 65 -8.60 29.37 18.68
CA SER A 65 -7.24 29.80 18.43
C SER A 65 -6.46 28.65 17.80
N GLN A 66 -5.53 29.00 16.90
CA GLN A 66 -4.21 28.38 16.85
C GLN A 66 -3.63 28.23 18.27
N PRO A 67 -2.82 27.20 18.53
CA PRO A 67 -1.50 27.54 19.05
C PRO A 67 -0.40 26.67 18.45
N SER A 68 0.47 27.33 17.68
CA SER A 68 1.91 27.16 17.87
C SER A 68 2.27 27.89 19.17
N PRO A 69 3.11 27.31 20.05
CA PRO A 69 4.39 27.97 20.29
C PRO A 69 5.56 27.04 20.67
N ALA A 70 6.73 27.44 20.15
CA ALA A 70 8.01 27.63 20.83
C ALA A 70 8.40 26.80 22.08
N GLN A 71 9.65 26.33 21.99
CA GLN A 71 10.60 25.82 22.99
C GLN A 71 10.43 26.31 24.44
N PRO A 72 10.91 25.51 25.40
CA PRO A 72 11.93 26.06 26.30
C PRO A 72 13.09 25.09 26.60
N SER A 73 14.29 25.65 26.55
CA SER A 73 15.52 25.11 27.13
C SER A 73 15.45 25.07 28.65
N THR A 74 16.10 24.07 29.22
CA THR A 74 16.30 23.79 30.64
C THR A 74 17.40 24.65 31.31
N GLN A 75 17.32 24.73 32.66
CA GLN A 75 18.41 24.94 33.65
C GLN A 75 18.92 26.38 33.89
N THR A 76 19.29 26.90 35.08
CA THR A 76 19.12 26.64 36.55
C THR A 76 19.57 27.97 37.27
N PRO A 77 19.82 28.10 38.60
CA PRO A 77 19.30 29.16 39.48
C PRO A 77 20.35 30.23 39.89
N GLU A 78 19.97 31.02 40.91
CA GLU A 78 20.83 31.81 41.84
C GLU A 78 21.09 33.27 41.47
N GLU A 79 20.48 34.23 42.18
CA GLU A 79 21.12 34.97 43.29
C GLU A 79 20.22 36.11 43.81
N SER A 80 20.22 36.26 45.15
CA SER A 80 20.29 37.55 45.87
C SER A 80 19.13 38.56 45.85
N GLY A 81 18.62 38.86 47.06
CA GLY A 81 18.17 40.21 47.41
C GLY A 81 16.90 40.34 48.24
N GLU A 82 17.08 40.54 49.56
CA GLU A 82 16.31 41.42 50.47
C GLU A 82 14.78 41.32 50.64
N THR A 83 14.42 40.84 51.85
CA THR A 83 13.55 41.48 52.87
C THR A 83 12.38 42.37 52.44
N GLY A 84 11.17 41.97 52.83
CA GLY A 84 10.00 42.85 52.89
C GLY A 84 8.79 42.15 53.49
N ASP A 85 8.61 42.32 54.80
CA ASP A 85 7.38 42.04 55.55
C ASP A 85 6.16 42.72 54.90
N MET A 86 5.09 41.97 54.61
CA MET A 86 3.74 42.52 54.69
C MET A 86 2.70 41.43 54.97
N THR A 87 2.22 41.48 56.20
CA THR A 87 1.08 40.75 56.75
C THR A 87 -0.24 41.26 56.15
N ASP A 88 -1.17 40.32 55.96
CA ASP A 88 -2.63 40.45 55.85
C ASP A 88 -3.27 40.76 54.49
N MET A 89 -3.97 39.75 53.94
CA MET A 89 -5.25 39.90 53.23
C MET A 89 -5.87 38.51 53.08
N ILE A 90 -6.68 38.13 54.06
CA ILE A 90 -7.71 37.10 53.88
C ILE A 90 -8.75 37.66 52.90
N GLN A 91 -8.84 37.06 51.70
CA GLN A 91 -10.05 37.14 50.89
C GLN A 91 -10.44 35.76 50.36
N ASP A 92 -11.55 35.31 50.94
CA ASP A 92 -12.46 34.22 50.58
C ASP A 92 -12.67 33.98 49.07
N GLY A 93 -12.85 32.71 48.71
CA GLY A 93 -13.81 32.34 47.66
C GLY A 93 -13.29 32.13 46.24
N SER A 94 -12.58 31.03 45.99
CA SER A 94 -12.92 30.02 44.96
C SER A 94 -11.72 29.13 44.66
N THR A 95 -11.66 28.02 45.39
CA THR A 95 -10.86 26.85 45.02
C THR A 95 -11.23 26.44 43.60
N LYS A 96 -10.43 26.81 42.60
CA LYS A 96 -10.34 26.05 41.34
C LYS A 96 -9.99 24.64 41.76
N ARG A 97 -10.96 23.73 41.76
CA ARG A 97 -10.72 22.31 42.02
C ARG A 97 -9.64 21.86 41.02
N PRO A 98 -8.42 21.51 41.46
CA PRO A 98 -7.43 20.97 40.54
C PRO A 98 -7.98 19.62 40.06
N MET A 99 -7.94 19.34 38.75
CA MET A 99 -8.20 17.99 38.22
C MET A 99 -7.46 17.00 39.11
N THR A 100 -8.23 16.16 39.81
CA THR A 100 -7.68 15.25 40.81
C THR A 100 -6.61 14.38 40.15
N GLU A 101 -5.54 14.08 40.90
CA GLU A 101 -4.41 13.31 40.36
C GLU A 101 -4.86 11.94 39.81
N GLU A 102 -5.98 11.43 40.32
CA GLU A 102 -6.68 10.26 39.85
C GLU A 102 -7.29 10.44 38.45
N GLU A 103 -8.00 11.54 38.18
CA GLU A 103 -8.55 11.85 36.84
C GLU A 103 -7.44 12.03 35.78
N LYS A 104 -6.29 12.60 36.18
CA LYS A 104 -5.12 12.70 35.29
C LYS A 104 -4.50 11.33 34.99
N ARG A 105 -4.46 10.43 35.98
CA ARG A 105 -4.01 9.04 35.79
C ARG A 105 -4.97 8.28 34.88
N GLU A 106 -6.28 8.49 35.00
CA GLU A 106 -7.27 7.91 34.10
C GLU A 106 -7.17 8.48 32.69
N GLN A 107 -6.96 9.78 32.52
CA GLN A 107 -6.72 10.36 31.19
C GLN A 107 -5.47 9.79 30.53
N VAL A 108 -4.38 9.63 31.28
CA VAL A 108 -3.16 9.00 30.78
C VAL A 108 -3.39 7.52 30.44
N LYS A 109 -4.09 6.77 31.30
CA LYS A 109 -4.42 5.36 31.06
C LYS A 109 -5.31 5.18 29.83
N ARG A 110 -6.31 6.05 29.66
CA ARG A 110 -7.21 6.08 28.49
C ARG A 110 -6.46 6.44 27.21
N LEU A 111 -5.50 7.36 27.30
CA LEU A 111 -4.64 7.73 26.18
C LEU A 111 -3.66 6.61 25.82
N GLU A 112 -3.09 5.93 26.81
CA GLU A 112 -2.20 4.78 26.63
C GLU A 112 -2.95 3.59 26.01
N GLU A 113 -4.18 3.34 26.45
CA GLU A 113 -5.06 2.33 25.88
C GLU A 113 -5.45 2.67 24.44
N LEU A 114 -5.78 3.93 24.15
CA LEU A 114 -6.01 4.40 22.78
C LEU A 114 -4.76 4.23 21.90
N MET A 115 -3.57 4.52 22.42
CA MET A 115 -2.31 4.29 21.72
C MET A 115 -2.06 2.80 21.44
N ARG A 116 -2.38 1.92 22.39
CA ARG A 116 -2.30 0.46 22.18
C ARG A 116 -3.29 -0.03 21.12
N VAL A 117 -4.57 0.34 21.26
CA VAL A 117 -5.61 -0.04 20.30
C VAL A 117 -5.26 0.48 18.90
N LYS A 118 -4.81 1.73 18.79
CA LYS A 118 -4.43 2.33 17.51
C LYS A 118 -3.16 1.70 16.90
N GLN A 119 -2.19 1.27 17.71
CA GLN A 119 -1.04 0.52 17.23
C GLN A 119 -1.42 -0.88 16.75
N GLU A 120 -2.34 -1.54 17.44
CA GLU A 120 -2.83 -2.88 17.11
C GLU A 120 -3.64 -2.85 15.81
N GLU A 121 -4.56 -1.91 15.67
CA GLU A 121 -5.33 -1.69 14.45
C GLU A 121 -4.42 -1.39 13.24
N ARG A 122 -3.34 -0.60 13.43
CA ARG A 122 -2.33 -0.40 12.37
C ARG A 122 -1.52 -1.65 12.06
N ARG A 123 -1.25 -2.51 13.05
CA ARG A 123 -0.56 -3.79 12.84
C ARG A 123 -1.42 -4.76 12.06
N GLU A 124 -2.71 -4.86 12.39
CA GLU A 124 -3.66 -5.73 11.70
C GLU A 124 -3.87 -5.28 10.26
N ARG A 125 -3.97 -3.97 10.00
CA ARG A 125 -4.02 -3.42 8.64
C ARG A 125 -2.77 -3.80 7.83
N LYS A 126 -1.58 -3.66 8.43
CA LYS A 126 -0.31 -4.05 7.78
C LYS A 126 -0.26 -5.56 7.52
N GLN A 127 -0.62 -6.37 8.50
CA GLN A 127 -0.65 -7.83 8.37
C GLN A 127 -1.70 -8.30 7.34
N GLY A 128 -2.85 -7.63 7.25
CA GLY A 128 -3.87 -7.90 6.25
C GLY A 128 -3.37 -7.64 4.83
N GLN A 129 -2.71 -6.50 4.61
CA GLN A 129 -2.09 -6.20 3.32
C GLN A 129 -0.96 -7.17 2.97
N GLU A 130 -0.10 -7.50 3.93
CA GLU A 130 0.95 -8.50 3.73
C GLU A 130 0.38 -9.88 3.39
N LEU A 131 -0.69 -10.30 4.06
CA LEU A 131 -1.34 -11.58 3.80
C LEU A 131 -1.95 -11.64 2.39
N LEU A 132 -2.57 -10.55 1.93
CA LEU A 132 -3.08 -10.44 0.56
C LEU A 132 -1.94 -10.53 -0.45
N HIS A 133 -0.84 -9.82 -0.22
CA HIS A 133 0.32 -9.84 -1.09
C HIS A 133 0.98 -11.24 -1.15
N ILE A 134 1.10 -11.92 -0.01
CA ILE A 134 1.61 -13.29 0.08
C ILE A 134 0.70 -14.26 -0.69
N LYS A 135 -0.63 -14.14 -0.50
CA LYS A 135 -1.60 -14.98 -1.22
C LYS A 135 -1.50 -14.77 -2.73
N GLN A 136 -1.39 -13.51 -3.18
CA GLN A 136 -1.25 -13.18 -4.59
C GLN A 136 0.04 -13.77 -5.17
N LYS A 137 1.18 -13.61 -4.49
CA LYS A 137 2.44 -14.23 -4.92
C LYS A 137 2.36 -15.74 -5.05
N LEU A 138 1.67 -16.41 -4.12
CA LEU A 138 1.50 -17.86 -4.18
C LEU A 138 0.69 -18.27 -5.42
N GLN A 139 -0.39 -17.55 -5.72
CA GLN A 139 -1.21 -17.80 -6.92
C GLN A 139 -0.42 -17.54 -8.21
N ASP A 140 0.37 -16.47 -8.25
CA ASP A 140 1.23 -16.15 -9.39
C ASP A 140 2.32 -17.22 -9.61
N ASP A 141 2.93 -17.71 -8.54
CA ASP A 141 3.92 -18.78 -8.59
C ASP A 141 3.29 -20.11 -9.06
N GLU A 142 2.08 -20.44 -8.61
CA GLU A 142 1.33 -21.60 -9.11
C GLU A 142 1.02 -21.47 -10.61
N MET A 143 0.51 -20.31 -11.05
CA MET A 143 0.26 -20.05 -12.47
C MET A 143 1.54 -20.13 -13.30
N LYS A 144 2.64 -19.56 -12.80
CA LYS A 144 3.95 -19.59 -13.46
C LYS A 144 4.47 -21.02 -13.60
N LYS A 145 4.33 -21.84 -12.55
CA LYS A 145 4.71 -23.24 -12.55
C LYS A 145 3.87 -24.07 -13.54
N LEU A 146 2.56 -23.82 -13.59
CA LEU A 146 1.67 -24.47 -14.56
C LEU A 146 2.03 -24.09 -16.00
N ALA A 147 2.33 -22.81 -16.25
CA ALA A 147 2.78 -22.33 -17.56
C ALA A 147 4.12 -22.94 -17.97
N GLU A 148 5.05 -23.09 -17.04
CA GLU A 148 6.35 -23.73 -17.29
C GLU A 148 6.19 -25.22 -17.60
N LEU A 149 5.35 -25.94 -16.86
CA LEU A 149 5.02 -27.34 -17.15
C LEU A 149 4.46 -27.50 -18.57
N ARG A 150 3.51 -26.65 -18.95
CA ARG A 150 2.95 -26.65 -20.31
C ARG A 150 4.02 -26.36 -21.37
N ARG A 151 4.95 -25.43 -21.10
CA ARG A 151 6.10 -25.16 -21.99
C ARG A 151 7.05 -26.36 -22.08
N ARG A 152 7.34 -27.01 -20.96
CA ARG A 152 8.19 -28.21 -20.89
C ARG A 152 7.55 -29.38 -21.64
N GLU A 153 6.25 -29.59 -21.47
CA GLU A 153 5.52 -30.62 -22.20
C GLU A 153 5.53 -30.34 -23.71
N LYS A 154 5.33 -29.09 -24.14
CA LYS A 154 5.49 -28.71 -25.56
C LYS A 154 6.90 -29.00 -26.08
N ARG A 155 7.95 -28.72 -25.30
CA ARG A 155 9.33 -29.06 -25.67
C ARG A 155 9.53 -30.57 -25.77
N ARG A 156 8.99 -31.35 -24.84
CA ARG A 156 9.01 -32.82 -24.89
C ARG A 156 8.28 -33.34 -26.12
N ARG A 157 7.07 -32.87 -26.39
CA ARG A 157 6.32 -33.23 -27.60
C ARG A 157 7.12 -32.92 -28.87
N LYS A 158 7.78 -31.75 -28.95
CA LYS A 158 8.67 -31.41 -30.08
C LYS A 158 9.91 -32.32 -30.17
N GLN A 159 10.40 -32.83 -29.05
CA GLN A 159 11.54 -33.75 -29.00
C GLN A 159 11.14 -35.17 -29.37
N ASP A 160 9.95 -35.60 -28.93
CA ASP A 160 9.37 -36.93 -29.19
C ASP A 160 8.76 -37.00 -30.61
N THR A 161 8.41 -35.85 -31.22
CA THR A 161 8.12 -35.80 -32.66
C THR A 161 9.41 -36.04 -33.43
N VAL A 162 9.64 -37.30 -33.78
CA VAL A 162 10.71 -37.69 -34.71
C VAL A 162 10.49 -36.92 -36.01
N PRO A 163 11.46 -36.11 -36.46
CA PRO A 163 11.28 -35.35 -37.70
C PRO A 163 11.08 -36.35 -38.84
N ALA A 164 10.18 -36.04 -39.78
CA ALA A 164 9.89 -36.91 -40.91
C ALA A 164 11.16 -37.31 -41.70
N SER A 165 12.20 -36.46 -41.63
CA SER A 165 13.54 -36.75 -42.16
C SER A 165 14.23 -37.95 -41.50
N SER A 166 14.08 -38.19 -40.19
CA SER A 166 14.66 -39.36 -39.52
C SER A 166 14.01 -40.67 -39.98
N PHE A 167 12.69 -40.70 -40.16
CA PHE A 167 12.00 -41.87 -40.72
C PHE A 167 12.37 -42.09 -42.19
N ALA A 168 12.45 -41.02 -42.98
CA ALA A 168 12.88 -41.10 -44.38
C ALA A 168 14.32 -41.61 -44.52
N MET A 169 15.23 -41.17 -43.64
CA MET A 169 16.64 -41.60 -43.64
C MET A 169 16.76 -43.09 -43.27
N LEU A 170 16.01 -43.56 -42.27
CA LEU A 170 15.96 -44.98 -41.90
C LEU A 170 15.38 -45.84 -43.03
N ALA A 171 14.31 -45.39 -43.68
CA ALA A 171 13.71 -46.09 -44.83
C ALA A 171 14.67 -46.17 -46.02
N SER A 172 15.39 -45.08 -46.32
CA SER A 172 16.44 -45.04 -47.36
C SER A 172 17.59 -46.01 -47.04
N GLN A 173 18.05 -46.05 -45.78
CA GLN A 173 19.09 -46.97 -45.35
C GLN A 173 18.65 -48.44 -45.47
N LEU A 174 17.40 -48.74 -45.11
CA LEU A 174 16.82 -50.08 -45.24
C LEU A 174 16.71 -50.50 -46.71
N TRP A 175 16.30 -49.58 -47.58
CA TRP A 175 16.18 -49.81 -49.02
C TRP A 175 17.56 -50.09 -49.66
N LEU A 176 18.57 -49.30 -49.33
CA LEU A 176 19.96 -49.53 -49.76
C LEU A 176 20.50 -50.88 -49.27
N ASN A 177 20.24 -51.24 -48.02
CA ASN A 177 20.64 -52.55 -47.49
C ASN A 177 19.92 -53.70 -48.21
N LYS A 178 18.63 -53.55 -48.51
CA LYS A 178 17.86 -54.56 -49.26
C LYS A 178 18.40 -54.74 -50.68
N ILE A 179 18.81 -53.67 -51.36
CA ILE A 179 19.46 -53.74 -52.67
C ILE A 179 20.81 -54.46 -52.58
N LYS A 180 21.62 -54.13 -51.57
CA LYS A 180 22.92 -54.81 -51.34
C LYS A 180 22.74 -56.30 -51.09
N LEU A 181 21.74 -56.69 -50.30
CA LEU A 181 21.39 -58.09 -50.06
C LEU A 181 20.95 -58.82 -51.34
N LEU A 182 20.09 -58.20 -52.16
CA LEU A 182 19.65 -58.78 -53.43
C LEU A 182 20.83 -58.97 -54.41
N SER A 183 21.70 -57.97 -54.52
CA SER A 183 22.92 -58.05 -55.32
C SER A 183 23.86 -59.15 -54.83
N LEU A 184 24.05 -59.27 -53.51
CA LEU A 184 24.89 -60.31 -52.92
C LEU A 184 24.30 -61.72 -53.15
N THR A 185 22.98 -61.88 -53.09
CA THR A 185 22.33 -63.16 -53.37
C THR A 185 22.42 -63.55 -54.84
N GLU A 186 22.30 -62.59 -55.77
CA GLU A 186 22.52 -62.85 -57.20
C GLU A 186 23.98 -63.20 -57.49
N PHE A 187 24.93 -62.50 -56.87
CA PHE A 187 26.35 -62.79 -56.99
C PHE A 187 26.70 -64.21 -56.49
N LEU A 188 26.12 -64.61 -55.35
CA LEU A 188 26.30 -65.97 -54.81
C LEU A 188 25.62 -67.04 -55.68
N ARG A 189 24.49 -66.76 -56.32
CA ARG A 189 23.84 -67.68 -57.29
C ARG A 189 24.73 -67.93 -58.50
N ILE A 190 25.37 -66.89 -59.03
CA ILE A 190 26.28 -67.01 -60.18
C ILE A 190 27.54 -67.81 -59.82
N LEU A 191 28.02 -67.72 -58.57
CA LEU A 191 29.22 -68.43 -58.10
C LEU A 191 29.03 -69.93 -57.86
N VAL A 192 27.79 -70.38 -57.65
CA VAL A 192 27.45 -71.79 -57.34
C VAL A 192 26.95 -72.55 -58.58
N ALA A 193 26.61 -71.85 -59.67
CA ALA A 193 26.20 -72.41 -60.96
C ALA A 193 27.41 -72.68 -61.87
#